data_AF-A0A5B0CPF4-F1
#
_entry.id   AF-A0A5B0CPF4-F1
#
_cell.length_a   1.000
_cell.length_b   1.000
_cell.length_c   1.000
_cell.angle_alpha   90.00
_cell.angle_beta   90.00
_cell.angle_gamma   90.00
#
_symmetry.space_group_name_H-M   'P 1'
#
loop_
_entity.id
_entity.type
_entity.pdbx_description
1 polymer ?
#
loop_
_entity_poly.entity_id
_entity_poly.type
_entity_poly.pdbx_seq_one_letter_code
_entity_poly.pdbx_strand_id
1 'polypeptide(L)'
;MTTYLSEYAHFTNKRDLDVATRQHVLAHWNAMNQTERAVLDMIRRYSVKYGAAHLKHETIGKAIKKSNATVRRAIRKLEKLEIIERIHYIRPVMSGLGANIYVIKPTNDQSNLNTPEKAEKPSVSKVEPVHSATEASLSKAINTKDIKRTSPPEIVPTTLFGKMKSFLSSTIGECKLARNFYGVYRHQSLQMLKFSIHEDKGELFEQLGMQALRISIQTTKRKKIGNLPGYYAGVLRELITKALFSDAFMDYDVAVEEFYLPVGRNSV
;
A
#
# COMPACT_ATOMS: atom_id res chain seq x y z
N MET A 1 25.48 15.19 8.76
CA MET A 1 24.06 14.92 9.08
C MET A 1 23.69 13.58 8.47
N THR A 2 23.78 12.50 9.26
CA THR A 2 23.29 11.18 8.86
C THR A 2 21.76 11.23 8.88
N THR A 3 21.14 10.88 7.76
CA THR A 3 19.68 10.73 7.71
C THR A 3 19.32 9.32 8.16
N TYR A 4 18.13 9.11 8.74
CA TYR A 4 17.62 7.78 9.11
C TYR A 4 17.68 6.73 7.98
N LEU A 5 17.79 7.14 6.71
CA LEU A 5 17.95 6.23 5.57
C LEU A 5 19.26 5.44 5.57
N SER A 6 20.34 6.00 6.10
CA SER A 6 21.63 5.29 6.15
C SER A 6 21.61 4.08 7.06
N GLU A 7 20.67 4.01 8.02
CA GLU A 7 20.49 2.86 8.93
C GLU A 7 19.99 1.61 8.20
N TYR A 8 19.35 1.79 7.03
CA TYR A 8 18.80 0.70 6.23
C TYR A 8 19.68 0.33 5.04
N ALA A 9 20.78 1.04 4.81
CA ALA A 9 21.60 0.88 3.62
C ALA A 9 22.51 -0.36 3.71
N HIS A 10 22.55 -1.16 2.64
CA HIS A 10 23.58 -2.20 2.48
C HIS A 10 24.90 -1.68 1.91
N PHE A 11 24.86 -0.51 1.26
CA PHE A 11 26.02 0.08 0.59
C PHE A 11 26.29 1.48 1.11
N THR A 12 27.56 1.74 1.45
CA THR A 12 28.03 3.07 1.85
C THR A 12 28.48 3.89 0.64
N ASN A 13 28.89 3.23 -0.44
CA ASN A 13 29.46 3.86 -1.63
C ASN A 13 28.51 3.74 -2.83
N LYS A 14 28.37 4.83 -3.59
CA LYS A 14 27.60 4.88 -4.84
C LYS A 14 28.08 3.82 -5.85
N ARG A 15 29.40 3.60 -5.94
CA ARG A 15 29.96 2.65 -6.92
C ARG A 15 29.46 1.24 -6.66
N ASP A 16 29.46 0.80 -5.41
CA ASP A 16 29.06 -0.56 -5.04
C ASP A 16 27.56 -0.76 -5.25
N LEU A 17 26.74 0.26 -4.93
CA LEU A 17 25.31 0.28 -5.25
C LEU A 17 25.06 0.15 -6.77
N ASP A 18 25.79 0.91 -7.59
CA ASP A 18 25.65 0.88 -9.05
C ASP A 18 26.09 -0.49 -9.60
N VAL A 19 27.16 -1.09 -9.06
CA VAL A 19 27.66 -2.43 -9.44
C VAL A 19 26.64 -3.51 -9.10
N ALA A 20 26.16 -3.56 -7.85
CA ALA A 20 25.16 -4.54 -7.42
C ALA A 20 23.87 -4.41 -8.24
N THR A 21 23.43 -3.19 -8.54
CA THR A 21 22.26 -2.97 -9.40
C THR A 21 22.47 -3.54 -10.80
N ARG A 22 23.66 -3.36 -11.40
CA ARG A 22 23.97 -3.95 -12.71
C ARG A 22 24.01 -5.47 -12.66
N GLN A 23 24.61 -6.05 -11.63
CA GLN A 23 24.67 -7.51 -11.46
C GLN A 23 23.26 -8.10 -11.34
N HIS A 24 22.36 -7.51 -10.55
CA HIS A 24 20.94 -7.90 -10.49
C HIS A 24 20.25 -7.81 -11.85
N VAL A 25 20.51 -6.73 -12.60
CA VAL A 25 19.93 -6.56 -13.95
C VAL A 25 20.40 -7.62 -14.92
N LEU A 26 21.68 -8.01 -14.86
CA LEU A 26 22.24 -9.07 -15.70
C LEU A 26 21.70 -10.45 -15.29
N ALA A 27 21.74 -10.78 -13.99
CA ALA A 27 21.27 -12.07 -13.47
C ALA A 27 19.77 -12.30 -13.73
N HIS A 28 18.96 -11.24 -13.69
CA HIS A 28 17.51 -11.32 -13.87
C HIS A 28 17.01 -10.68 -15.17
N TRP A 29 17.87 -10.55 -16.20
CA TRP A 29 17.52 -9.83 -17.43
C TRP A 29 16.24 -10.36 -18.09
N ASN A 30 16.15 -11.67 -18.27
CA ASN A 30 15.00 -12.35 -18.90
C ASN A 30 13.78 -12.40 -17.98
N ALA A 31 13.99 -12.35 -16.66
CA ALA A 31 12.92 -12.34 -15.68
C ALA A 31 12.27 -10.95 -15.57
N MET A 32 12.97 -9.88 -15.93
CA MET A 32 12.48 -8.50 -15.82
C MET A 32 11.96 -7.93 -17.15
N ASN A 33 10.90 -7.13 -17.10
CA ASN A 33 10.47 -6.29 -18.21
C ASN A 33 11.09 -4.88 -18.13
N GLN A 34 10.89 -4.09 -19.19
CA GLN A 34 11.42 -2.72 -19.27
C GLN A 34 10.90 -1.81 -18.14
N THR A 35 9.65 -2.01 -17.70
CA THR A 35 9.06 -1.19 -16.63
C THR A 35 9.68 -1.52 -15.27
N GLU A 36 9.94 -2.79 -14.98
CA GLU A 36 10.62 -3.25 -13.77
C GLU A 36 12.05 -2.72 -13.70
N ARG A 37 12.78 -2.78 -14.82
CA ARG A 37 14.12 -2.17 -14.92
C ARG A 37 14.09 -0.65 -14.70
N ALA A 38 13.10 0.05 -15.25
CA ALA A 38 12.94 1.49 -15.03
C ALA A 38 12.60 1.84 -13.57
N VAL A 39 11.78 1.02 -12.91
CA VAL A 39 11.48 1.18 -11.48
C VAL A 39 12.73 0.96 -10.63
N LEU A 40 13.51 -0.08 -10.94
CA LEU A 40 14.78 -0.35 -10.25
C LEU A 40 15.80 0.78 -10.44
N ASP A 41 15.94 1.31 -11.66
CA ASP A 41 16.78 2.48 -11.94
C ASP A 41 16.36 3.71 -11.14
N MET A 42 15.04 3.95 -11.03
CA MET A 42 14.51 5.04 -10.22
C MET A 42 14.87 4.88 -8.74
N ILE A 43 14.72 3.67 -8.18
CA ILE A 43 15.13 3.37 -6.80
C ILE A 43 16.64 3.61 -6.64
N ARG A 44 17.47 3.08 -7.54
CA ARG A 44 18.93 3.28 -7.52
C ARG A 44 19.30 4.75 -7.48
N ARG A 45 18.72 5.56 -8.37
CA ARG A 45 19.01 7.00 -8.47
C ARG A 45 18.71 7.76 -7.18
N TYR A 46 17.64 7.41 -6.49
CA TYR A 46 17.27 8.04 -5.20
C TYR A 46 18.05 7.48 -4.02
N SER A 47 18.60 6.26 -4.14
CA SER A 47 19.47 5.64 -3.15
C SER A 47 20.91 6.17 -3.17
N VAL A 48 21.35 6.88 -4.22
CA VAL A 48 22.77 7.29 -4.40
C VAL A 48 23.38 8.00 -3.18
N LYS A 49 22.60 8.85 -2.50
CA LYS A 49 23.13 9.68 -1.40
C LYS A 49 23.22 8.92 -0.06
N TYR A 50 22.31 7.98 0.18
CA TYR A 50 22.10 7.38 1.50
C TYR A 50 22.02 5.85 1.47
N GLY A 51 22.27 5.20 0.34
CA GLY A 51 22.17 3.75 0.12
C GLY A 51 20.73 3.20 0.09
N ALA A 52 19.73 3.99 0.47
CA ALA A 52 18.31 3.64 0.46
C ALA A 52 17.44 4.79 -0.08
N ALA A 53 16.29 4.46 -0.66
CA ALA A 53 15.37 5.41 -1.28
C ALA A 53 14.03 5.46 -0.53
N HIS A 54 13.63 6.66 -0.09
CA HIS A 54 12.29 6.89 0.48
C HIS A 54 11.38 7.52 -0.57
N LEU A 55 10.51 6.71 -1.17
CA LEU A 55 9.75 7.11 -2.36
C LEU A 55 8.28 6.69 -2.27
N LYS A 56 7.39 7.58 -2.71
CA LYS A 56 5.98 7.22 -2.95
C LYS A 56 5.86 6.50 -4.29
N HIS A 57 4.94 5.54 -4.37
CA HIS A 57 4.58 4.86 -5.61
C HIS A 57 4.17 5.85 -6.72
N GLU A 58 3.47 6.92 -6.34
CA GLU A 58 3.04 8.00 -7.25
C GLU A 58 4.20 8.74 -7.86
N THR A 59 5.23 9.06 -7.08
CA THR A 59 6.42 9.75 -7.56
C THR A 59 7.16 8.91 -8.59
N ILE A 60 7.31 7.59 -8.33
CA ILE A 60 7.89 6.66 -9.29
C ILE A 60 7.03 6.61 -10.56
N GLY A 61 5.71 6.45 -10.41
CA GLY A 61 4.77 6.36 -11.53
C GLY A 61 4.77 7.59 -12.43
N LYS A 62 4.79 8.80 -11.84
CA LYS A 62 4.91 10.06 -12.57
C LYS A 62 6.22 10.13 -13.36
N ALA A 63 7.34 9.76 -12.74
CA ALA A 63 8.66 9.79 -13.39
C ALA A 63 8.75 8.83 -14.59
N ILE A 64 8.19 7.62 -14.49
CA ILE A 64 8.25 6.60 -15.56
C ILE A 64 7.02 6.61 -16.48
N LYS A 65 6.09 7.55 -16.29
CA LYS A 65 4.80 7.65 -17.01
C LYS A 65 3.99 6.34 -16.98
N LYS A 66 3.88 5.72 -15.80
CA LYS A 66 3.08 4.49 -15.58
C LYS A 66 2.09 4.67 -14.45
N SER A 67 1.03 3.86 -14.48
CA SER A 67 0.03 3.85 -13.41
C SER A 67 0.63 3.37 -12.08
N ASN A 68 0.05 3.84 -10.97
CA ASN A 68 0.38 3.36 -9.64
C ASN A 68 0.23 1.83 -9.50
N ALA A 69 -0.75 1.23 -10.17
CA ALA A 69 -0.95 -0.22 -10.14
C ALA A 69 0.22 -0.98 -10.79
N THR A 70 0.73 -0.45 -11.91
CA THR A 70 1.89 -1.00 -12.62
C THR A 70 3.15 -0.90 -11.79
N VAL A 71 3.40 0.25 -11.15
CA VAL A 71 4.56 0.44 -10.24
C VAL A 71 4.51 -0.55 -9.08
N ARG A 72 3.35 -0.71 -8.43
CA ARG A 72 3.19 -1.68 -7.33
C ARG A 72 3.38 -3.12 -7.81
N ARG A 73 2.96 -3.48 -9.03
CA ARG A 73 3.24 -4.80 -9.62
C ARG A 73 4.75 -5.00 -9.84
N ALA A 74 5.44 -4.01 -10.39
CA ALA A 74 6.88 -4.07 -10.62
C ALA A 74 7.65 -4.24 -9.31
N ILE A 75 7.34 -3.44 -8.27
CA ILE A 75 7.97 -3.54 -6.95
C ILE A 75 7.79 -4.93 -6.33
N ARG A 76 6.56 -5.49 -6.34
CA ARG A 76 6.32 -6.84 -5.83
C ARG A 76 7.14 -7.90 -6.56
N LYS A 77 7.38 -7.71 -7.86
CA LYS A 77 8.20 -8.64 -8.63
C LYS A 77 9.68 -8.48 -8.33
N LEU A 78 10.18 -7.25 -8.16
CA LEU A 78 11.55 -6.99 -7.71
C LEU A 78 11.79 -7.56 -6.29
N GLU A 79 10.81 -7.46 -5.39
CA GLU A 79 10.83 -8.12 -4.07
C GLU A 79 10.91 -9.65 -4.21
N LYS A 80 10.08 -10.24 -5.10
CA LYS A 80 10.06 -11.68 -5.36
C LYS A 80 11.38 -12.21 -5.95
N LEU A 81 12.07 -11.39 -6.73
CA LEU A 81 13.39 -11.71 -7.29
C LEU A 81 14.53 -11.43 -6.30
N GLU A 82 14.22 -11.00 -5.08
CA GLU A 82 15.20 -10.66 -4.04
C GLU A 82 16.18 -9.55 -4.45
N ILE A 83 15.80 -8.71 -5.40
CA ILE A 83 16.60 -7.58 -5.88
C ILE A 83 16.51 -6.40 -4.89
N ILE A 84 15.32 -6.17 -4.34
CA ILE A 84 15.04 -5.10 -3.40
C ILE A 84 14.36 -5.61 -2.13
N GLU A 85 14.57 -4.87 -1.05
CA GLU A 85 13.79 -4.95 0.18
C GLU A 85 12.90 -3.70 0.31
N ARG A 86 11.66 -3.90 0.74
CA ARG A 86 10.72 -2.82 1.04
C ARG A 86 10.43 -2.78 2.53
N ILE A 87 10.79 -1.67 3.14
CA ILE A 87 10.56 -1.39 4.56
C ILE A 87 9.38 -0.43 4.66
N HIS A 88 8.35 -0.86 5.38
CA HIS A 88 7.18 -0.04 5.65
C HIS A 88 7.55 1.04 6.67
N TYR A 89 7.43 2.31 6.28
CA TYR A 89 7.76 3.43 7.14
C TYR A 89 6.48 4.18 7.56
N ILE A 90 6.34 4.37 8.86
CA ILE A 90 5.24 5.12 9.48
C ILE A 90 5.83 6.43 9.99
N ARG A 91 5.25 7.56 9.60
CA ARG A 91 5.76 8.87 10.03
C ARG A 91 5.42 9.08 11.51
N PRO A 92 6.40 9.36 12.39
CA PRO A 92 6.16 9.46 13.83
C PRO A 92 5.20 10.60 14.23
N VAL A 93 5.20 11.72 13.49
CA VAL A 93 4.48 12.94 13.87
C VAL A 93 3.02 12.99 13.36
N MET A 94 2.68 12.28 12.27
CA MET A 94 1.37 12.45 11.61
C MET A 94 0.56 11.17 11.43
N SER A 95 0.91 10.07 12.13
CA SER A 95 0.18 8.78 12.21
C SER A 95 -0.31 8.15 10.89
N GLY A 96 0.06 8.70 9.74
CA GLY A 96 -0.28 8.24 8.40
C GLY A 96 0.78 7.28 7.84
N LEU A 97 0.35 6.47 6.87
CA LEU A 97 1.24 5.62 6.08
C LEU A 97 2.23 6.52 5.32
N GLY A 98 3.50 6.46 5.70
CA GLY A 98 4.58 7.14 5.02
C GLY A 98 4.86 6.53 3.64
N ALA A 99 5.75 7.16 2.89
CA ALA A 99 6.36 6.49 1.74
C ALA A 99 7.12 5.25 2.24
N ASN A 100 7.24 4.21 1.42
CA ASN A 100 8.08 3.08 1.82
C ASN A 100 9.56 3.42 1.58
N ILE A 101 10.42 2.78 2.34
CA ILE A 101 11.86 2.79 2.10
C ILE A 101 12.18 1.57 1.24
N TYR A 102 12.98 1.77 0.20
CA TYR A 102 13.45 0.74 -0.71
C TYR A 102 14.96 0.64 -0.62
N VAL A 103 15.45 -0.58 -0.42
CA VAL A 103 16.88 -0.89 -0.31
C VAL A 103 17.22 -1.91 -1.39
N ILE A 104 18.29 -1.68 -2.15
CA ILE A 104 18.79 -2.66 -3.12
C ILE A 104 19.67 -3.65 -2.37
N LYS A 105 19.42 -4.96 -2.55
CA LYS A 105 20.17 -6.01 -1.87
C LYS A 105 21.53 -6.26 -2.54
N PRO A 106 22.56 -6.73 -1.81
CA PRO A 106 23.75 -7.31 -2.40
C PRO A 106 23.42 -8.51 -3.27
N THR A 107 24.11 -8.65 -4.39
CA THR A 107 24.10 -9.86 -5.21
C THR A 107 24.96 -10.92 -4.52
N ASN A 108 24.40 -12.12 -4.35
CA ASN A 108 25.13 -13.24 -3.78
C ASN A 108 26.03 -13.84 -4.88
N ASP A 109 27.17 -13.21 -5.15
CA ASP A 109 28.15 -13.75 -6.08
C ASP A 109 28.80 -14.99 -5.45
N GLN A 110 28.22 -16.17 -5.68
CA GLN A 110 28.96 -17.44 -5.61
C GLN A 110 29.91 -17.61 -6.81
N SER A 111 30.03 -16.62 -7.68
CA SER A 111 31.00 -16.57 -8.77
C SER A 111 32.28 -15.85 -8.37
N ASN A 112 32.90 -16.26 -7.26
CA ASN A 112 34.35 -16.16 -7.16
C ASN A 112 34.94 -17.18 -8.13
N LEU A 113 35.29 -16.64 -9.29
CA LEU A 113 36.16 -17.17 -10.33
C LEU A 113 36.98 -18.40 -9.90
N ASN A 114 36.72 -19.50 -10.60
CA ASN A 114 37.69 -20.57 -10.79
C ASN A 114 38.99 -19.96 -11.34
N THR A 115 39.99 -19.77 -10.48
CA THR A 115 41.39 -19.69 -10.89
C THR A 115 41.97 -21.10 -10.83
N PRO A 116 42.39 -21.71 -11.96
CA PRO A 116 43.09 -22.99 -11.92
C PRO A 116 44.56 -22.74 -11.57
N GLU A 117 44.90 -22.76 -10.29
CA GLU A 117 46.29 -22.98 -9.87
C GLU A 117 46.56 -24.47 -9.76
N LYS A 118 47.13 -24.96 -10.86
CA LYS A 118 48.14 -26.01 -11.02
C LYS A 118 48.30 -27.00 -9.85
N ALA A 119 48.02 -28.25 -10.20
CA ALA A 119 48.26 -29.44 -9.42
C ALA A 119 49.70 -29.57 -8.89
N GLU A 120 49.82 -30.10 -7.67
CA GLU A 120 50.76 -31.16 -7.32
C GLU A 120 50.07 -32.12 -6.32
N LYS A 121 49.95 -33.39 -6.74
CA LYS A 121 49.60 -34.58 -5.93
C LYS A 121 50.92 -35.21 -5.42
N PRO A 122 50.91 -36.31 -4.66
CA PRO A 122 50.06 -36.73 -3.53
C PRO A 122 50.90 -37.31 -2.36
N SER A 123 50.33 -37.55 -1.18
CA SER A 123 50.81 -38.67 -0.35
C SER A 123 49.64 -39.41 0.29
N VAL A 124 49.61 -40.69 -0.04
CA VAL A 124 48.60 -41.71 0.24
C VAL A 124 48.89 -42.36 1.59
N SER A 125 47.84 -42.60 2.38
CA SER A 125 47.71 -43.76 3.28
C SER A 125 46.28 -43.77 3.86
N LYS A 126 45.31 -44.41 3.19
CA LYS A 126 44.83 -45.80 3.38
C LYS A 126 43.77 -45.90 4.51
N VAL A 127 42.46 -45.80 4.18
CA VAL A 127 41.45 -46.89 3.91
C VAL A 127 41.04 -47.56 5.24
N GLU A 128 39.90 -47.26 5.89
CA GLU A 128 38.44 -47.55 5.62
C GLU A 128 37.90 -48.61 6.63
N PRO A 129 36.58 -48.93 6.79
CA PRO A 129 35.34 -48.23 6.36
C PRO A 129 34.08 -48.35 7.32
N VAL A 130 32.96 -47.76 6.83
CA VAL A 130 31.51 -48.08 6.95
C VAL A 130 30.62 -47.51 8.08
N HIS A 131 29.42 -47.10 7.62
CA HIS A 131 28.09 -46.91 8.24
C HIS A 131 27.71 -45.42 8.44
N SER A 132 26.60 -44.87 7.92
CA SER A 132 25.51 -45.36 7.08
C SER A 132 24.68 -44.16 6.59
N ALA A 133 24.34 -44.16 5.30
CA ALA A 133 23.08 -43.77 4.65
C ALA A 133 22.11 -42.72 5.29
N THR A 134 21.86 -41.68 4.50
CA THR A 134 20.55 -41.13 4.07
C THR A 134 19.78 -40.15 4.96
N GLU A 135 19.83 -38.90 4.51
CA GLU A 135 18.84 -37.81 4.53
C GLU A 135 17.45 -38.11 5.13
N ALA A 136 17.04 -37.27 6.07
CA ALA A 136 15.66 -37.10 6.48
C ALA A 136 15.15 -35.71 6.07
N SER A 137 14.17 -35.72 5.15
CA SER A 137 13.30 -34.61 4.83
C SER A 137 12.20 -34.43 5.90
N LEU A 138 11.62 -33.22 5.90
CA LEU A 138 10.33 -32.79 6.47
C LEU A 138 10.32 -32.21 7.89
N SER A 139 9.96 -30.93 7.97
CA SER A 139 8.84 -30.52 8.84
C SER A 139 8.14 -29.27 8.32
N LYS A 140 7.05 -29.51 7.56
CA LYS A 140 5.83 -28.68 7.64
C LYS A 140 5.29 -28.84 9.07
N ALA A 141 4.94 -27.75 9.74
CA ALA A 141 3.60 -27.54 10.33
C ALA A 141 3.64 -26.40 11.35
N ILE A 142 2.80 -25.41 11.08
CA ILE A 142 2.29 -24.43 12.03
C ILE A 142 1.63 -25.18 13.18
N ASN A 143 2.02 -24.88 14.43
CA ASN A 143 1.17 -25.04 15.60
C ASN A 143 1.49 -23.94 16.61
N THR A 144 0.91 -22.75 16.41
CA THR A 144 0.84 -21.71 17.45
C THR A 144 -0.47 -21.89 18.21
N LYS A 145 -0.54 -22.92 19.05
CA LYS A 145 -1.48 -22.98 20.17
C LYS A 145 -0.64 -23.23 21.42
N ASP A 146 -0.33 -22.14 22.10
CA ASP A 146 -0.09 -22.03 23.55
C ASP A 146 0.76 -20.78 23.82
N ILE A 147 0.11 -19.62 23.75
CA ILE A 147 0.52 -18.49 24.58
C ILE A 147 -0.71 -18.12 25.37
N LYS A 148 -0.80 -18.66 26.59
CA LYS A 148 -1.71 -18.16 27.62
C LYS A 148 -1.30 -16.73 27.95
N ARG A 149 -1.90 -15.75 27.27
CA ARG A 149 -1.87 -14.35 27.67
C ARG A 149 -3.19 -14.04 28.36
N THR A 150 -3.14 -14.03 29.69
CA THR A 150 -4.15 -13.46 30.56
C THR A 150 -4.28 -11.96 30.25
N SER A 151 -5.51 -11.48 30.07
CA SER A 151 -5.97 -10.15 29.61
C SER A 151 -5.96 -9.91 28.08
N PRO A 152 -7.12 -9.58 27.47
CA PRO A 152 -7.18 -9.19 26.06
C PRO A 152 -6.52 -7.82 25.87
N PRO A 153 -5.58 -7.64 24.92
CA PRO A 153 -5.23 -6.30 24.49
C PRO A 153 -6.46 -5.70 23.80
N GLU A 154 -6.91 -4.53 24.24
CA GLU A 154 -7.85 -3.71 23.49
C GLU A 154 -7.17 -3.31 22.17
N ILE A 155 -7.36 -4.12 21.13
CA ILE A 155 -6.94 -3.80 19.77
C ILE A 155 -7.87 -2.70 19.28
N VAL A 156 -7.51 -1.44 19.58
CA VAL A 156 -8.23 -0.28 19.06
C VAL A 156 -8.15 -0.33 17.53
N PRO A 157 -9.26 -0.51 16.80
CA PRO A 157 -9.18 -0.71 15.37
C PRO A 157 -8.74 0.58 14.68
N THR A 158 -7.54 0.57 14.09
CA THR A 158 -6.96 1.78 13.46
C THR A 158 -7.62 2.09 12.11
N THR A 159 -8.12 1.07 11.41
CA THR A 159 -8.71 1.21 10.07
C THR A 159 -10.22 1.47 10.13
N LEU A 160 -10.77 2.22 9.16
CA LEU A 160 -12.22 2.46 9.06
C LEU A 160 -13.03 1.16 9.08
N PHE A 161 -12.61 0.15 8.33
CA PHE A 161 -13.26 -1.16 8.34
C PHE A 161 -13.27 -1.77 9.76
N GLY A 162 -12.14 -1.68 10.46
CA GLY A 162 -12.03 -2.11 11.85
C GLY A 162 -12.98 -1.34 12.77
N LYS A 163 -13.06 -0.01 12.63
CA LYS A 163 -13.95 0.87 13.40
C LYS A 163 -15.42 0.50 13.15
N MET A 164 -15.82 0.34 11.89
CA MET A 164 -17.17 -0.09 11.50
C MET A 164 -17.50 -1.48 12.05
N LYS A 165 -16.56 -2.44 11.95
CA LYS A 165 -16.75 -3.80 12.45
C LYS A 165 -16.90 -3.84 13.96
N SER A 166 -16.03 -3.15 14.70
CA SER A 166 -16.09 -3.05 16.15
C SER A 166 -17.40 -2.39 16.60
N PHE A 167 -17.78 -1.28 15.95
CA PHE A 167 -19.04 -0.59 16.22
C PHE A 167 -20.24 -1.53 16.03
N LEU A 168 -20.36 -2.16 14.85
CA LEU A 168 -21.45 -3.10 14.56
C LEU A 168 -21.49 -4.29 15.52
N SER A 169 -20.33 -4.83 15.87
CA SER A 169 -20.21 -5.90 16.86
C SER A 169 -20.74 -5.46 18.23
N SER A 170 -20.40 -4.25 18.65
CA SER A 170 -20.83 -3.71 19.96
C SER A 170 -22.31 -3.32 20.00
N THR A 171 -22.89 -2.90 18.87
CA THR A 171 -24.26 -2.35 18.85
C THR A 171 -25.34 -3.35 18.46
N ILE A 172 -25.08 -4.22 17.49
CA ILE A 172 -26.07 -5.16 16.92
C ILE A 172 -25.55 -6.61 16.95
N GLY A 173 -24.28 -6.83 17.28
CA GLY A 173 -23.65 -8.16 17.22
C GLY A 173 -23.34 -8.65 15.81
N GLU A 174 -23.65 -7.85 14.77
CA GLU A 174 -23.56 -8.28 13.38
C GLU A 174 -22.26 -7.85 12.69
N CYS A 175 -21.18 -8.59 12.97
CA CYS A 175 -19.88 -8.38 12.32
C CYS A 175 -19.89 -8.61 10.79
N LYS A 176 -20.79 -9.45 10.29
CA LYS A 176 -20.84 -9.83 8.85
C LYS A 176 -21.25 -8.65 7.98
N LEU A 177 -22.15 -7.79 8.47
CA LEU A 177 -22.62 -6.62 7.73
C LEU A 177 -21.52 -5.58 7.48
N ALA A 178 -20.46 -5.55 8.29
CA ALA A 178 -19.37 -4.58 8.16
C ALA A 178 -18.76 -4.55 6.75
N ARG A 179 -18.69 -5.70 6.06
CA ARG A 179 -18.20 -5.76 4.66
C ARG A 179 -19.14 -5.04 3.69
N ASN A 180 -20.45 -5.13 3.91
CA ASN A 180 -21.45 -4.49 3.05
C ASN A 180 -21.39 -2.96 3.22
N PHE A 181 -21.38 -2.47 4.47
CA PHE A 181 -21.20 -1.05 4.77
C PHE A 181 -19.90 -0.49 4.21
N TYR A 182 -18.78 -1.20 4.42
CA TYR A 182 -17.48 -0.80 3.89
C TYR A 182 -17.43 -0.85 2.35
N GLY A 183 -18.12 -1.81 1.74
CA GLY A 183 -18.29 -1.89 0.28
C GLY A 183 -19.02 -0.68 -0.28
N VAL A 184 -20.12 -0.27 0.35
CA VAL A 184 -20.88 0.94 -0.01
C VAL A 184 -20.02 2.20 0.17
N TYR A 185 -19.35 2.33 1.32
CA TYR A 185 -18.39 3.41 1.57
C TYR A 185 -17.34 3.50 0.47
N ARG A 186 -16.75 2.37 0.09
CA ARG A 186 -15.75 2.30 -0.97
C ARG A 186 -16.31 2.67 -2.33
N HIS A 187 -17.56 2.36 -2.61
CA HIS A 187 -18.17 2.75 -3.87
C HIS A 187 -18.48 4.25 -3.92
N GLN A 188 -18.96 4.85 -2.84
CA GLN A 188 -19.34 6.27 -2.85
C GLN A 188 -18.15 7.19 -2.59
N SER A 189 -17.41 6.98 -1.50
CA SER A 189 -16.34 7.88 -1.05
C SER A 189 -15.04 7.71 -1.82
N LEU A 190 -14.59 6.46 -2.02
CA LEU A 190 -13.32 6.19 -2.73
C LEU A 190 -13.40 6.49 -4.23
N GLN A 191 -14.61 6.54 -4.83
CA GLN A 191 -14.79 7.05 -6.19
C GLN A 191 -14.62 8.58 -6.23
N MET A 192 -15.09 9.31 -5.21
CA MET A 192 -14.93 10.76 -5.11
C MET A 192 -13.46 11.15 -4.89
N LEU A 193 -12.72 10.39 -4.07
CA LEU A 193 -11.29 10.59 -3.84
C LEU A 193 -10.42 10.41 -5.10
N LYS A 194 -10.96 9.88 -6.20
CA LYS A 194 -10.24 9.80 -7.47
C LYS A 194 -10.15 11.15 -8.18
N PHE A 195 -11.02 12.09 -7.86
CA PHE A 195 -10.95 13.45 -8.39
C PHE A 195 -9.95 14.26 -7.57
N SER A 196 -9.06 14.99 -8.24
CA SER A 196 -8.01 15.80 -7.62
C SER A 196 -8.54 16.84 -6.63
N ILE A 197 -9.77 17.30 -6.81
CA ILE A 197 -10.46 18.29 -5.96
C ILE A 197 -10.80 17.71 -4.57
N HIS A 198 -10.76 16.38 -4.42
CA HIS A 198 -11.14 15.69 -3.20
C HIS A 198 -10.03 14.76 -2.67
N GLU A 199 -8.85 14.75 -3.28
CA GLU A 199 -7.76 13.79 -2.98
C GLU A 199 -7.29 13.86 -1.50
N ASP A 200 -7.31 15.04 -0.90
CA ASP A 200 -6.91 15.33 0.47
C ASP A 200 -8.04 15.13 1.50
N LYS A 201 -9.29 14.98 1.05
CA LYS A 201 -10.48 14.89 1.94
C LYS A 201 -10.71 13.50 2.52
N GLY A 202 -9.71 12.61 2.48
CA GLY A 202 -9.83 11.22 2.91
C GLY A 202 -10.37 11.06 4.34
N GLU A 203 -9.84 11.84 5.29
CA GLU A 203 -10.30 11.81 6.68
C GLU A 203 -11.75 12.28 6.84
N LEU A 204 -12.14 13.33 6.12
CA LEU A 204 -13.53 13.81 6.08
C LEU A 204 -14.47 12.68 5.62
N PHE A 205 -14.14 11.99 4.53
CA PHE A 205 -14.95 10.87 4.07
C PHE A 205 -15.04 9.74 5.09
N GLU A 206 -13.95 9.39 5.80
CA GLU A 206 -13.99 8.39 6.88
C GLU A 206 -14.93 8.82 8.01
N GLN A 207 -14.90 10.10 8.41
CA GLN A 207 -15.79 10.67 9.42
C GLN A 207 -17.25 10.60 8.97
N LEU A 208 -17.55 11.03 7.74
CA LEU A 208 -18.89 10.95 7.15
C LEU A 208 -19.39 9.51 7.06
N GLY A 209 -18.51 8.56 6.70
CA GLY A 209 -18.81 7.13 6.68
C GLY A 209 -19.19 6.59 8.06
N MET A 210 -18.44 6.95 9.10
CA MET A 210 -18.78 6.56 10.48
C MET A 210 -20.06 7.23 10.97
N GLN A 211 -20.28 8.50 10.62
CA GLN A 211 -21.49 9.23 10.98
C GLN A 211 -22.73 8.63 10.33
N ALA A 212 -22.68 8.34 9.02
CA ALA A 212 -23.75 7.67 8.30
C ALA A 212 -24.08 6.30 8.90
N LEU A 213 -23.06 5.54 9.33
CA LEU A 213 -23.24 4.26 10.00
C LEU A 213 -23.98 4.43 11.32
N ARG A 214 -23.56 5.39 12.16
CA ARG A 214 -24.23 5.69 13.44
C ARG A 214 -25.69 6.06 13.23
N ILE A 215 -25.99 6.94 12.28
CA ILE A 215 -27.35 7.34 11.93
C ILE A 215 -28.17 6.12 11.50
N SER A 216 -27.63 5.31 10.59
CA SER A 216 -28.31 4.11 10.10
C SER A 216 -28.66 3.13 11.23
N ILE A 217 -27.74 2.90 12.16
CA ILE A 217 -27.98 2.04 13.33
C ILE A 217 -28.94 2.69 14.34
N GLN A 218 -28.89 4.01 14.54
CA GLN A 218 -29.86 4.68 15.41
C GLN A 218 -31.27 4.63 14.82
N THR A 219 -31.40 4.68 13.50
CA THR A 219 -32.71 4.61 12.83
C THR A 219 -33.35 3.24 12.91
N THR A 220 -32.57 2.14 12.96
CA THR A 220 -33.14 0.80 13.18
C THR A 220 -33.81 0.65 14.55
N LYS A 221 -33.40 1.45 15.54
CA LYS A 221 -34.07 1.49 16.86
C LYS A 221 -35.45 2.15 16.80
N ARG A 222 -35.72 2.97 15.78
CA ARG A 222 -36.97 3.74 15.64
C ARG A 222 -37.92 3.15 14.61
N LYS A 223 -37.40 2.55 13.55
CA LYS A 223 -38.18 2.01 12.43
C LYS A 223 -37.55 0.72 11.90
N LYS A 224 -38.38 -0.19 11.39
CA LYS A 224 -37.91 -1.41 10.71
C LYS A 224 -37.36 -1.04 9.32
N ILE A 225 -36.07 -1.26 9.11
CA ILE A 225 -35.40 -1.02 7.84
C ILE A 225 -35.15 -2.37 7.14
N GLY A 226 -35.72 -2.56 5.95
CA GLY A 226 -35.55 -3.81 5.19
C GLY A 226 -34.14 -4.00 4.63
N ASN A 227 -33.57 -2.96 4.02
CA ASN A 227 -32.21 -2.97 3.47
C ASN A 227 -31.33 -1.95 4.16
N LEU A 228 -30.66 -2.38 5.23
CA LEU A 228 -29.84 -1.51 6.06
C LEU A 228 -28.60 -0.94 5.33
N PRO A 229 -27.81 -1.73 4.56
CA PRO A 229 -26.74 -1.18 3.73
C PRO A 229 -27.23 -0.19 2.66
N GLY A 230 -28.41 -0.44 2.08
CA GLY A 230 -29.04 0.47 1.12
C GLY A 230 -29.46 1.80 1.75
N TYR A 231 -30.04 1.75 2.96
CA TYR A 231 -30.36 2.94 3.73
C TYR A 231 -29.11 3.76 4.06
N TYR A 232 -28.05 3.08 4.51
CA TYR A 232 -26.74 3.69 4.73
C TYR A 232 -26.18 4.38 3.48
N ALA A 233 -26.30 3.76 2.31
CA ALA A 233 -25.91 4.37 1.04
C ALA A 233 -26.67 5.68 0.76
N GLY A 234 -27.92 5.76 1.21
CA GLY A 234 -28.74 6.97 1.17
C GLY A 234 -28.16 8.08 2.05
N VAL A 235 -28.01 7.78 3.33
CA VAL A 235 -27.52 8.73 4.34
C VAL A 235 -26.10 9.22 4.01
N LEU A 236 -25.20 8.30 3.63
CA LEU A 236 -23.83 8.66 3.29
C LEU A 236 -23.78 9.62 2.10
N ARG A 237 -24.57 9.35 1.05
CA ARG A 237 -24.65 10.25 -0.11
C ARG A 237 -25.13 11.64 0.29
N GLU A 238 -26.19 11.73 1.09
CA GLU A 238 -26.73 13.00 1.56
C GLU A 238 -25.71 13.79 2.40
N LEU A 239 -25.00 13.12 3.30
CA LEU A 239 -23.94 13.74 4.10
C LEU A 239 -22.78 14.23 3.23
N ILE A 240 -22.36 13.46 2.23
CA ILE A 240 -21.34 13.88 1.26
C ILE A 240 -21.83 15.10 0.47
N THR A 241 -23.08 15.07 0.00
CA THR A 241 -23.66 16.19 -0.76
C THR A 241 -23.66 17.47 0.07
N LYS A 242 -24.13 17.41 1.32
CA LYS A 242 -24.13 18.55 2.24
C LYS A 242 -22.73 19.03 2.57
N ALA A 243 -21.78 18.13 2.80
CA ALA A 243 -20.42 18.50 3.19
C ALA A 243 -19.59 19.11 2.06
N LEU A 244 -19.89 18.79 0.79
CA LEU A 244 -19.08 19.22 -0.36
C LEU A 244 -19.77 20.25 -1.27
N PHE A 245 -21.09 20.30 -1.24
CA PHE A 245 -21.90 21.10 -2.18
C PHE A 245 -22.95 21.96 -1.48
N SER A 246 -22.85 22.19 -0.16
CA SER A 246 -23.75 23.14 0.53
C SER A 246 -23.73 24.51 -0.12
N ASP A 247 -22.54 24.95 -0.54
CA ASP A 247 -22.31 26.31 -1.02
C ASP A 247 -22.51 26.40 -2.54
N ALA A 248 -22.43 25.28 -3.26
CA ALA A 248 -22.60 25.20 -4.71
C ALA A 248 -24.02 25.55 -5.18
N PHE A 249 -24.99 25.56 -4.27
CA PHE A 249 -26.37 25.98 -4.55
C PHE A 249 -26.66 27.43 -4.13
N MET A 250 -25.75 28.11 -3.42
CA MET A 250 -25.93 29.52 -3.03
C MET A 250 -25.65 30.50 -4.18
N ASP A 251 -24.94 30.06 -5.22
CA ASP A 251 -24.65 30.86 -6.42
C ASP A 251 -25.83 30.89 -7.42
N TYR A 252 -26.93 30.18 -7.15
CA TYR A 252 -28.12 30.08 -8.02
C TYR A 252 -29.38 30.69 -7.41
N ASP A 253 -29.24 31.76 -6.62
CA ASP A 253 -30.37 32.58 -6.16
C ASP A 253 -30.87 33.59 -7.23
N VAL A 254 -30.25 33.59 -8.42
CA VAL A 254 -30.74 34.38 -9.56
C VAL A 254 -31.91 33.66 -10.21
N ALA A 255 -33.07 34.32 -10.21
CA ALA A 255 -34.30 33.80 -10.80
C ALA A 255 -34.09 33.46 -12.28
N VAL A 256 -34.59 32.30 -12.72
CA VAL A 256 -34.40 31.76 -14.09
C VAL A 256 -34.88 32.75 -15.16
N GLU A 257 -35.78 33.67 -14.80
CA GLU A 257 -36.27 34.74 -15.67
C GLU A 257 -35.18 35.72 -16.17
N GLU A 258 -34.04 35.87 -15.48
CA GLU A 258 -32.95 36.77 -15.93
C GLU A 258 -32.05 36.17 -17.03
N PHE A 259 -32.10 34.85 -17.27
CA PHE A 259 -31.27 34.20 -18.30
C PHE A 259 -31.82 34.35 -19.73
N TYR A 260 -33.05 34.83 -19.89
CA TYR A 260 -33.70 35.05 -21.19
C TYR A 260 -34.24 36.47 -21.31
N LEU A 261 -33.35 37.46 -21.51
CA LEU A 261 -33.78 38.69 -22.15
C LEU A 261 -33.81 38.49 -23.67
N PRO A 262 -34.97 38.69 -24.34
CA PRO A 262 -35.07 38.54 -25.78
C PRO A 262 -34.28 39.66 -26.46
N VAL A 263 -33.45 39.26 -27.41
CA VAL A 263 -32.77 40.16 -28.36
C VAL A 263 -33.79 41.16 -28.89
N GLY A 264 -33.45 42.44 -28.73
CA GLY A 264 -34.34 43.57 -28.84
C GLY A 264 -35.24 43.56 -30.08
N ARG A 265 -36.53 43.76 -29.83
CA ARG A 265 -37.39 44.55 -30.71
C ARG A 265 -37.53 45.93 -30.09
N ASN A 266 -36.97 46.94 -30.74
CA ASN A 266 -37.78 47.93 -31.46
C ASN A 266 -36.88 48.95 -32.15
N SER A 267 -36.95 48.93 -33.48
CA SER A 267 -36.96 50.11 -34.33
C SER A 267 -38.03 51.11 -33.86
N VAL A 268 -37.69 52.40 -33.72
CA VAL A 268 -38.10 53.55 -34.57
C VAL A 268 -37.21 54.73 -34.17
#